data_AF-A0A7Y0GUD3-F1
#
_entry.id   AF-A0A7Y0GUD3-F1
#
_cell.length_a   1.000
_cell.length_b   1.000
_cell.length_c   1.000
_cell.angle_alpha   90.00
_cell.angle_beta   90.00
_cell.angle_gamma   90.00
#
_symmetry.space_group_name_H-M   'P 1'
#
loop_
_entity.id
_entity.type
_entity.pdbx_description
1 polymer ?
#
loop_
_entity_poly.entity_id
_entity_poly.type
_entity_poly.pdbx_seq_one_letter_code
_entity_poly.pdbx_strand_id
1 'polypeptide(L)'
;MFTITPELSQSMGSDGLIDQAGAGEALAELGKIMPSSPEPFSEETHSIARLTAEKGSGADLARFNRAVAGMPTQDTQTLILRIATTADPLVLWELHQELDRRGIPPAQRWPANQEDTPQAEFITLMADLLWITKRNPGHTPAYRGWRGLFSHSSGSPDWCATAYRQYLFVSARYSVSHWCARGLALTEPQRLELMVLQTSPMQTDRRQLASDKFAEFRAKLLAHAMQHQDRSGKHTPEAIAERRARLWRTFVLSGRNQTTTVKNWHLLTGEALTRQAIAKQLVIVDQVRREQARTA
;
A
#
# COMPACT_ATOMS: atom_id res chain seq x y z
N MET A 1 5.02 -39.91 -27.55
CA MET A 1 5.57 -39.87 -28.91
C MET A 1 4.81 -38.77 -29.65
N PHE A 2 5.29 -37.52 -29.55
CA PHE A 2 4.64 -36.36 -30.16
C PHE A 2 5.68 -35.65 -31.03
N THR A 3 5.31 -35.54 -32.30
CA THR A 3 6.09 -34.99 -33.40
C THR A 3 6.13 -33.47 -33.30
N ILE A 4 7.33 -32.91 -33.26
CA ILE A 4 7.58 -31.47 -33.36
C ILE A 4 7.86 -31.18 -34.83
N THR A 5 7.06 -30.30 -35.46
CA THR A 5 7.40 -29.67 -36.74
C THR A 5 8.09 -28.32 -36.48
N PRO A 6 9.23 -28.05 -37.14
CA PRO A 6 9.96 -26.79 -37.03
C PRO A 6 9.58 -25.87 -38.20
N GLU A 7 9.32 -24.59 -37.94
CA GLU A 7 9.56 -23.47 -38.87
C GLU A 7 9.06 -22.16 -38.25
N LEU A 8 10.01 -21.30 -37.85
CA LEU A 8 10.02 -19.87 -38.16
C LEU A 8 11.25 -19.24 -37.49
N SER A 9 12.30 -19.22 -38.30
CA SER A 9 13.53 -18.46 -38.12
C SER A 9 13.35 -17.07 -38.73
N GLN A 10 13.95 -16.08 -38.08
CA GLN A 10 14.32 -14.74 -38.58
C GLN A 10 13.25 -13.63 -38.63
N SER A 11 13.24 -12.83 -37.56
CA SER A 11 13.35 -11.38 -37.67
C SER A 11 14.21 -10.87 -36.51
N MET A 12 15.47 -10.54 -36.83
CA MET A 12 16.38 -9.85 -35.92
C MET A 12 15.99 -8.38 -35.84
N GLY A 13 15.51 -7.96 -34.68
CA GLY A 13 15.46 -6.57 -34.26
C GLY A 13 16.39 -6.40 -33.05
N SER A 14 17.67 -6.14 -33.32
CA SER A 14 18.63 -5.67 -32.34
C SER A 14 18.41 -4.17 -32.13
N ASP A 15 17.74 -3.78 -31.05
CA ASP A 15 17.86 -2.43 -30.49
C ASP A 15 17.32 -2.42 -29.05
N GLY A 16 18.21 -2.15 -28.11
CA GLY A 16 17.93 -2.17 -26.68
C GLY A 16 19.16 -2.43 -25.81
N LEU A 17 20.32 -1.92 -26.23
CA LEU A 17 21.46 -1.75 -25.33
C LEU A 17 21.01 -0.74 -24.26
N ILE A 18 20.63 -1.25 -23.10
CA ILE A 18 20.46 -0.46 -21.90
C ILE A 18 21.82 0.17 -21.62
N ASP A 19 21.88 1.48 -21.80
CA ASP A 19 23.04 2.32 -21.57
C ASP A 19 23.51 2.17 -20.12
N GLN A 20 24.55 1.36 -19.90
CA GLN A 20 25.16 1.18 -18.58
C GLN A 20 25.96 2.43 -18.15
N ALA A 21 26.16 3.41 -19.04
CA ALA A 21 26.90 4.64 -18.70
C ALA A 21 26.09 5.59 -17.80
N GLY A 22 24.75 5.56 -17.86
CA GLY A 22 23.89 6.41 -17.03
C GLY A 22 23.79 6.00 -15.55
N ALA A 23 24.14 4.76 -15.21
CA ALA A 23 24.07 4.27 -13.83
C ALA A 23 25.21 4.82 -12.95
N GLY A 24 26.37 5.11 -13.55
CA GLY A 24 27.53 5.68 -12.84
C GLY A 24 27.31 7.15 -12.45
N GLU A 25 26.68 7.92 -13.33
CA GLU A 25 26.45 9.36 -13.12
C GLU A 25 25.35 9.62 -12.08
N ALA A 26 24.31 8.78 -12.04
CA ALA A 26 23.28 8.80 -11.00
C ALA A 26 23.84 8.46 -9.60
N LEU A 27 24.85 7.59 -9.51
CA LEU A 27 25.53 7.27 -8.25
C LEU A 27 26.47 8.41 -7.79
N ALA A 28 27.06 9.16 -8.73
CA ALA A 28 27.92 10.31 -8.43
C ALA A 28 27.13 11.54 -7.95
N GLU A 29 25.93 11.79 -8.52
CA GLU A 29 25.03 12.86 -8.06
C GLU A 29 24.47 12.58 -6.65
N LEU A 30 24.20 11.31 -6.30
CA LEU A 30 23.77 10.92 -4.96
C LEU A 30 24.84 11.17 -3.88
N GLY A 31 26.13 11.18 -4.26
CA GLY A 31 27.24 11.52 -3.35
C GLY A 31 27.28 12.98 -2.93
N LYS A 32 26.68 13.90 -3.70
CA LYS A 32 26.65 15.35 -3.42
C LYS A 32 25.50 15.77 -2.49
N ILE A 33 24.50 14.91 -2.31
CA ILE A 33 23.33 15.15 -1.44
C ILE A 33 23.47 14.35 -0.12
N MET A 34 24.70 14.14 0.35
CA MET A 34 24.92 13.59 1.68
C MET A 34 25.15 14.74 2.67
N PRO A 35 24.19 15.06 3.57
CA PRO A 35 24.50 15.92 4.71
C PRO A 35 25.70 15.35 5.49
N SER A 36 26.62 16.24 5.86
CA SER A 36 27.94 15.93 6.41
C SER A 36 27.92 15.40 7.84
N SER A 37 26.76 15.16 8.44
CA SER A 37 26.63 14.42 9.67
C SER A 37 25.22 13.84 9.77
N PRO A 38 25.05 12.51 9.90
CA PRO A 38 23.77 11.96 10.33
C PRO A 38 23.52 12.47 11.76
N GLU A 39 22.43 13.19 11.98
CA GLU A 39 21.93 13.38 13.35
C GLU A 39 21.76 12.01 14.00
N PRO A 40 22.06 11.85 15.30
CA PRO A 40 21.87 10.58 15.99
C PRO A 40 20.42 10.13 15.82
N PHE A 41 20.22 9.05 15.06
CA PHE A 41 18.90 8.54 14.74
C PHE A 41 18.13 8.21 16.02
N SER A 42 16.86 8.65 16.02
CA SER A 42 15.98 8.70 17.19
C SER A 42 15.91 7.37 17.94
N GLU A 43 16.10 7.41 19.26
CA GLU A 43 15.79 6.32 20.21
C GLU A 43 14.30 5.90 20.21
N GLU A 44 13.49 6.43 19.29
CA GLU A 44 12.02 6.45 19.31
C GLU A 44 11.36 5.25 18.64
N THR A 45 12.07 4.43 17.86
CA THR A 45 11.47 3.21 17.26
C THR A 45 11.76 1.98 18.10
N HIS A 46 10.71 1.28 18.51
CA HIS A 46 10.75 0.04 19.28
C HIS A 46 10.30 -1.15 18.45
N SER A 47 10.89 -2.32 18.73
CA SER A 47 10.45 -3.59 18.13
C SER A 47 9.09 -4.02 18.69
N ILE A 48 8.34 -4.85 17.95
CA ILE A 48 7.06 -5.40 18.44
C ILE A 48 7.22 -6.12 19.78
N ALA A 49 8.31 -6.86 19.96
CA ALA A 49 8.57 -7.57 21.21
C ALA A 49 8.76 -6.59 22.39
N ARG A 50 9.50 -5.49 22.16
CA ARG A 50 9.68 -4.44 23.17
C ARG A 50 8.36 -3.74 23.49
N LEU A 51 7.61 -3.31 22.47
CA LEU A 51 6.29 -2.70 22.66
C LEU A 51 5.34 -3.62 23.46
N THR A 52 5.38 -4.92 23.19
CA THR A 52 4.56 -5.92 23.89
C THR A 52 4.98 -6.04 25.36
N ALA A 53 6.30 -6.07 25.63
CA ALA A 53 6.82 -6.11 27.00
C ALA A 53 6.49 -4.84 27.79
N GLU A 54 6.56 -3.66 27.16
CA GLU A 54 6.26 -2.37 27.78
C GLU A 54 4.78 -2.19 28.13
N LYS A 55 3.87 -2.84 27.40
CA LYS A 55 2.44 -2.89 27.78
C LYS A 55 2.18 -3.67 29.08
N GLY A 56 3.22 -4.29 29.65
CA GLY A 56 3.28 -5.46 30.53
C GLY A 56 2.51 -5.51 31.86
N SER A 57 1.41 -4.77 32.07
CA SER A 57 0.27 -5.15 32.94
C SER A 57 -0.69 -3.95 33.14
N GLY A 58 -1.79 -4.18 33.86
CA GLY A 58 -2.65 -3.11 34.37
C GLY A 58 -3.63 -2.53 33.33
N ALA A 59 -3.93 -1.24 33.48
CA ALA A 59 -4.97 -0.56 32.71
C ALA A 59 -4.65 -0.48 31.21
N ASP A 60 -3.37 -0.35 30.85
CA ASP A 60 -2.92 -0.23 29.46
C ASP A 60 -3.09 -1.53 28.70
N LEU A 61 -2.70 -2.66 29.30
CA LEU A 61 -2.94 -3.99 28.74
C LEU A 61 -4.45 -4.26 28.58
N ALA A 62 -5.25 -3.89 29.58
CA ALA A 62 -6.71 -4.06 29.50
C ALA A 62 -7.34 -3.22 28.38
N ARG A 63 -6.87 -1.98 28.19
CA ARG A 63 -7.31 -1.09 27.08
C ARG A 63 -6.90 -1.66 25.72
N PHE A 64 -5.66 -2.12 25.58
CA PHE A 64 -5.18 -2.79 24.37
C PHE A 64 -6.01 -4.03 24.04
N ASN A 65 -6.21 -4.93 25.01
CA ASN A 65 -6.99 -6.16 24.82
C ASN A 65 -8.42 -5.88 24.37
N ARG A 66 -9.08 -4.87 24.95
CA ARG A 66 -10.42 -4.44 24.50
C ARG A 66 -10.40 -3.92 23.07
N ALA A 67 -9.39 -3.13 22.70
CA ALA A 67 -9.27 -2.57 21.35
C ALA A 67 -9.05 -3.64 20.27
N VAL A 68 -8.37 -4.74 20.61
CA VAL A 68 -8.07 -5.87 19.71
C VAL A 68 -9.21 -6.89 19.67
N ALA A 69 -9.83 -7.22 20.81
CA ALA A 69 -10.86 -8.27 20.90
C ALA A 69 -12.06 -8.02 19.97
N GLY A 70 -12.43 -6.76 19.71
CA GLY A 70 -13.54 -6.41 18.81
C GLY A 70 -13.20 -6.48 17.32
N MET A 71 -11.92 -6.48 16.94
CA MET A 71 -11.51 -6.34 15.53
C MET A 71 -12.11 -7.39 14.59
N PRO A 72 -12.16 -8.69 14.92
CA PRO A 72 -12.70 -9.72 14.02
C PRO A 72 -14.17 -9.51 13.63
N THR A 73 -14.95 -8.85 14.50
CA THR A 73 -16.38 -8.59 14.28
C THR A 73 -16.68 -7.27 13.59
N GLN A 74 -15.70 -6.36 13.52
CA GLN A 74 -15.86 -5.07 12.85
C GLN A 74 -15.81 -5.25 11.33
N ASP A 75 -16.54 -4.43 10.59
CA ASP A 75 -16.44 -4.41 9.14
C ASP A 75 -15.08 -3.87 8.68
N THR A 76 -14.68 -4.24 7.46
CA THR A 76 -13.36 -3.90 6.91
C THR A 76 -13.13 -2.38 6.80
N GLN A 77 -14.18 -1.58 6.55
CA GLN A 77 -14.02 -0.13 6.42
C GLN A 77 -13.76 0.52 7.77
N THR A 78 -14.47 0.08 8.81
CA THR A 78 -14.22 0.53 10.19
C THR A 78 -12.78 0.26 10.61
N LEU A 79 -12.22 -0.92 10.29
CA LEU A 79 -10.82 -1.22 10.58
C LEU A 79 -9.84 -0.31 9.83
N ILE A 80 -10.11 -0.01 8.55
CA ILE A 80 -9.27 0.90 7.76
C ILE A 80 -9.31 2.32 8.32
N LEU A 81 -10.48 2.82 8.72
CA LEU A 81 -10.60 4.15 9.34
C LEU A 81 -9.86 4.23 10.68
N ARG A 82 -9.81 3.12 11.44
CA ARG A 82 -9.02 3.04 12.68
C ARG A 82 -7.51 3.11 12.43
N ILE A 83 -7.01 2.61 11.29
CA ILE A 83 -5.57 2.73 10.95
C ILE A 83 -5.16 4.19 10.90
N ALA A 84 -5.99 5.06 10.32
CA ALA A 84 -5.67 6.47 10.15
C ALA A 84 -5.57 7.25 11.47
N THR A 85 -6.25 6.78 12.51
CA THR A 85 -6.47 7.55 13.76
C THR A 85 -5.88 6.91 15.01
N THR A 86 -5.37 5.68 14.92
CA THR A 86 -4.78 5.00 16.09
C THR A 86 -3.41 5.58 16.41
N ALA A 87 -3.21 5.95 17.68
CA ALA A 87 -1.92 6.39 18.21
C ALA A 87 -1.12 5.26 18.89
N ASP A 88 -1.78 4.15 19.21
CA ASP A 88 -1.12 3.01 19.84
C ASP A 88 -0.47 2.12 18.77
N PRO A 89 0.88 2.01 18.72
CA PRO A 89 1.57 1.28 17.66
C PRO A 89 1.27 -0.23 17.67
N LEU A 90 0.95 -0.81 18.83
CA LEU A 90 0.53 -2.22 18.88
C LEU A 90 -0.89 -2.39 18.34
N VAL A 91 -1.80 -1.44 18.60
CA VAL A 91 -3.14 -1.47 17.98
C VAL A 91 -3.01 -1.30 16.47
N LEU A 92 -2.13 -0.42 15.99
CA LEU A 92 -1.84 -0.27 14.57
C LEU A 92 -1.34 -1.60 13.96
N TRP A 93 -0.39 -2.26 14.61
CA TRP A 93 0.10 -3.57 14.17
C TRP A 93 -1.02 -4.61 14.07
N GLU A 94 -1.85 -4.75 15.11
CA GLU A 94 -2.96 -5.69 15.13
C GLU A 94 -4.02 -5.40 14.06
N LEU A 95 -4.31 -4.12 13.77
CA LEU A 95 -5.17 -3.73 12.65
C LEU A 95 -4.59 -4.22 11.31
N HIS A 96 -3.28 -4.07 11.10
CA HIS A 96 -2.62 -4.58 9.90
C HIS A 96 -2.65 -6.11 9.83
N GLN A 97 -2.49 -6.82 10.95
CA GLN A 97 -2.58 -8.29 10.99
C GLN A 97 -4.01 -8.78 10.68
N GLU A 98 -5.03 -8.15 11.26
CA GLU A 98 -6.43 -8.47 10.98
C GLU A 98 -6.78 -8.25 9.50
N LEU A 99 -6.39 -7.11 8.92
CA LEU A 99 -6.64 -6.83 7.51
C LEU A 99 -5.84 -7.76 6.58
N ASP A 100 -4.65 -8.20 6.98
CA ASP A 100 -3.90 -9.24 6.26
C ASP A 100 -4.65 -10.58 6.26
N ARG A 101 -5.23 -10.99 7.39
CA ARG A 101 -6.06 -12.21 7.50
C ARG A 101 -7.30 -12.14 6.61
N ARG A 102 -7.87 -10.95 6.41
CA ARG A 102 -8.98 -10.69 5.48
C ARG A 102 -8.54 -10.60 4.01
N GLY A 103 -7.25 -10.72 3.72
CA GLY A 103 -6.73 -10.63 2.36
C GLY A 103 -6.72 -9.21 1.79
N ILE A 104 -6.73 -8.16 2.64
CA ILE A 104 -6.67 -6.76 2.19
C ILE A 104 -5.21 -6.33 1.98
N PRO A 105 -4.78 -6.01 0.74
CA PRO A 105 -3.42 -5.57 0.48
C PRO A 105 -3.11 -4.26 1.21
N PRO A 106 -1.89 -4.05 1.72
CA PRO A 106 -1.48 -2.82 2.40
C PRO A 106 -1.86 -1.55 1.64
N ALA A 107 -1.66 -1.50 0.31
CA ALA A 107 -2.03 -0.34 -0.51
C ALA A 107 -3.52 0.04 -0.42
N GLN A 108 -4.42 -0.89 -0.10
CA GLN A 108 -5.85 -0.64 0.06
C GLN A 108 -6.25 -0.26 1.49
N ARG A 109 -5.31 -0.26 2.44
CA ARG A 109 -5.53 0.14 3.84
C ARG A 109 -5.39 1.66 4.02
N TRP A 110 -5.78 2.42 3.00
CA TRP A 110 -5.69 3.88 2.93
C TRP A 110 -7.04 4.52 3.36
N PRO A 111 -7.08 5.57 4.19
CA PRO A 111 -5.96 6.38 4.69
C PRO A 111 -5.00 5.63 5.61
N ALA A 112 -3.71 5.85 5.42
CA ALA A 112 -2.64 5.39 6.31
C ALA A 112 -2.69 6.23 7.57
N ASN A 113 -1.95 5.75 8.55
CA ASN A 113 -1.80 6.41 9.82
C ASN A 113 -1.36 7.87 9.62
N GLN A 114 -2.03 8.79 10.30
CA GLN A 114 -1.77 10.23 10.19
C GLN A 114 -0.57 10.65 11.05
N GLU A 115 -0.08 9.78 11.92
CA GLU A 115 1.13 10.04 12.69
C GLU A 115 2.34 9.84 11.79
N ASP A 116 2.99 10.94 11.42
CA ASP A 116 4.27 10.93 10.71
C ASP A 116 5.41 10.65 11.70
N THR A 117 5.36 9.48 12.35
CA THR A 117 6.38 9.05 13.32
C THR A 117 7.21 7.89 12.77
N PRO A 118 8.50 7.77 13.14
CA PRO A 118 9.33 6.62 12.79
C PRO A 118 8.70 5.28 13.20
N GLN A 119 8.01 5.25 14.34
CA GLN A 119 7.30 4.07 14.82
C GLN A 119 6.14 3.68 13.89
N ALA A 120 5.30 4.63 13.47
CA ALA A 120 4.19 4.36 12.56
C ALA A 120 4.69 3.92 11.15
N GLU A 121 5.76 4.53 10.66
CA GLU A 121 6.42 4.12 9.42
C GLU A 121 6.92 2.66 9.52
N PHE A 122 7.61 2.32 10.61
CA PHE A 122 8.11 0.98 10.85
C PHE A 122 6.99 -0.08 10.89
N ILE A 123 5.89 0.19 11.62
CA ILE A 123 4.74 -0.73 11.68
C ILE A 123 4.09 -0.90 10.30
N THR A 124 3.99 0.18 9.53
CA THR A 124 3.43 0.13 8.16
C THR A 124 4.35 -0.64 7.22
N LEU A 125 5.67 -0.48 7.33
CA LEU A 125 6.65 -1.29 6.59
C LEU A 125 6.55 -2.77 6.98
N MET A 126 6.40 -3.08 8.26
CA MET A 126 6.18 -4.44 8.72
C MET A 126 4.94 -5.07 8.08
N ALA A 127 3.87 -4.31 7.89
CA ALA A 127 2.68 -4.80 7.20
C ALA A 127 2.96 -5.16 5.73
N ASP A 128 3.78 -4.37 5.03
CA ASP A 128 4.24 -4.68 3.67
C ASP A 128 5.08 -5.95 3.62
N LEU A 129 6.03 -6.07 4.55
CA LEU A 129 6.91 -7.23 4.65
C LEU A 129 6.12 -8.51 4.99
N LEU A 130 5.13 -8.41 5.88
CA LEU A 130 4.25 -9.52 6.20
C LEU A 130 3.44 -9.96 4.96
N TRP A 131 2.91 -8.98 4.23
CA TRP A 131 2.12 -9.23 3.03
C TRP A 131 2.91 -9.98 1.96
N ILE A 132 4.12 -9.46 1.63
CA ILE A 132 4.96 -10.02 0.57
C ILE A 132 5.49 -11.40 0.94
N THR A 133 5.91 -11.63 2.19
CA THR A 133 6.47 -12.92 2.62
C THR A 133 5.42 -14.03 2.62
N LYS A 134 4.17 -13.72 2.99
CA LYS A 134 3.08 -14.69 2.96
C LYS A 134 2.62 -15.08 1.56
N ARG A 135 2.60 -14.12 0.62
CA ARG A 135 2.03 -14.32 -0.72
C ARG A 135 3.05 -14.76 -1.76
N ASN A 136 4.32 -14.43 -1.53
CA ASN A 136 5.41 -14.77 -2.43
C ASN A 136 6.50 -15.58 -1.69
N PRO A 137 6.20 -16.81 -1.23
CA PRO A 137 7.16 -17.61 -0.46
C PRO A 137 8.44 -17.96 -1.26
N GLY A 138 8.39 -17.98 -2.60
CA GLY A 138 9.56 -18.20 -3.46
C GLY A 138 10.36 -16.93 -3.78
N HIS A 139 9.97 -15.78 -3.23
CA HIS A 139 10.66 -14.51 -3.49
C HIS A 139 12.08 -14.52 -2.93
N THR A 140 13.04 -14.09 -3.73
CA THR A 140 14.46 -14.06 -3.35
C THR A 140 14.97 -12.62 -3.31
N PRO A 141 15.15 -12.02 -2.12
CA PRO A 141 15.70 -10.67 -2.01
C PRO A 141 17.12 -10.55 -2.58
N ALA A 142 17.43 -9.39 -3.17
CA ALA A 142 18.77 -9.12 -3.68
C ALA A 142 19.82 -9.14 -2.57
N TYR A 143 19.54 -8.50 -1.42
CA TYR A 143 20.54 -8.32 -0.36
C TYR A 143 20.42 -9.34 0.77
N ARG A 144 21.57 -9.76 1.30
CA ARG A 144 21.69 -10.80 2.33
C ARG A 144 20.85 -10.50 3.58
N GLY A 145 20.80 -9.25 4.02
CA GLY A 145 20.01 -8.85 5.19
C GLY A 145 18.52 -9.17 5.04
N TRP A 146 17.96 -8.92 3.86
CA TRP A 146 16.57 -9.27 3.54
C TRP A 146 16.36 -10.76 3.30
N ARG A 147 17.36 -11.51 2.77
CA ARG A 147 17.23 -12.97 2.63
C ARG A 147 17.03 -13.66 3.98
N GLY A 148 17.70 -13.18 5.03
CA GLY A 148 17.48 -13.66 6.40
C GLY A 148 16.03 -13.50 6.84
N LEU A 149 15.38 -12.37 6.50
CA LEU A 149 13.96 -12.16 6.80
C LEU A 149 13.08 -13.25 6.17
N PHE A 150 13.31 -13.59 4.90
CA PHE A 150 12.52 -14.60 4.18
C PHE A 150 12.82 -16.04 4.59
N SER A 151 13.91 -16.28 5.34
CA SER A 151 14.19 -17.61 5.92
C SER A 151 13.42 -17.92 7.20
N HIS A 152 12.80 -16.92 7.82
CA HIS A 152 11.98 -17.09 9.01
C HIS A 152 10.49 -17.20 8.66
N SER A 153 9.73 -17.91 9.49
CA SER A 153 8.26 -17.92 9.36
C SER A 153 7.70 -16.51 9.51
N SER A 154 6.85 -16.08 8.57
CA SER A 154 6.25 -14.74 8.56
C SER A 154 5.55 -14.40 9.87
N GLY A 155 5.93 -13.28 10.50
CA GLY A 155 5.35 -12.82 11.78
C GLY A 155 5.92 -13.50 13.03
N SER A 156 6.86 -14.44 12.90
CA SER A 156 7.57 -15.02 14.05
C SER A 156 8.44 -13.97 14.78
N PRO A 157 8.83 -14.19 16.05
CA PRO A 157 9.72 -13.29 16.78
C PRO A 157 11.04 -13.01 16.04
N ASP A 158 11.68 -14.03 15.46
CA ASP A 158 12.93 -13.87 14.70
C ASP A 158 12.73 -13.07 13.41
N TRP A 159 11.58 -13.25 12.76
CA TRP A 159 11.18 -12.46 11.59
C TRP A 159 11.01 -10.99 11.97
N CYS A 160 10.28 -10.69 13.05
CA CYS A 160 10.09 -9.33 13.55
C CYS A 160 11.41 -8.68 13.96
N ALA A 161 12.28 -9.41 14.66
CA ALA A 161 13.60 -8.92 15.06
C ALA A 161 14.50 -8.62 13.84
N THR A 162 14.45 -9.48 12.82
CA THR A 162 15.19 -9.26 11.58
C THR A 162 14.65 -8.06 10.80
N ALA A 163 13.32 -7.91 10.70
CA ALA A 163 12.70 -6.74 10.07
C ALA A 163 13.10 -5.43 10.78
N TYR A 164 13.07 -5.42 12.11
CA TYR A 164 13.49 -4.26 12.91
C TYR A 164 14.96 -3.89 12.68
N ARG A 165 15.88 -4.86 12.69
CA ARG A 165 17.30 -4.61 12.37
C ARG A 165 17.49 -4.05 10.96
N GLN A 166 16.76 -4.59 9.97
CA GLN A 166 16.83 -4.07 8.60
C GLN A 166 16.25 -2.65 8.51
N TYR A 167 15.15 -2.36 9.23
CA TYR A 167 14.58 -1.02 9.30
C TYR A 167 15.59 -0.02 9.85
N LEU A 168 16.17 -0.28 11.03
CA LEU A 168 17.18 0.61 11.63
C LEU A 168 18.39 0.85 10.71
N PHE A 169 18.82 -0.20 9.99
CA PHE A 169 19.90 -0.07 9.02
C PHE A 169 19.50 0.83 7.84
N VAL A 170 18.28 0.70 7.35
CA VAL A 170 17.80 1.39 6.15
C VAL A 170 17.34 2.82 6.44
N SER A 171 16.63 3.05 7.56
CA SER A 171 16.15 4.37 7.97
C SER A 171 17.30 5.36 8.15
N ALA A 172 18.48 4.84 8.54
CA ALA A 172 19.71 5.63 8.61
C ALA A 172 20.19 6.21 7.26
N ARG A 173 19.64 5.76 6.13
CA ARG A 173 20.11 6.07 4.77
C ARG A 173 19.09 6.87 3.95
N TYR A 174 18.33 7.74 4.62
CA TYR A 174 17.36 8.71 4.09
C TYR A 174 16.03 8.12 3.61
N SER A 175 16.03 7.18 2.65
CA SER A 175 14.78 6.72 2.02
C SER A 175 14.50 5.25 2.29
N VAL A 176 13.64 4.98 3.28
CA VAL A 176 13.17 3.63 3.60
C VAL A 176 12.56 2.95 2.37
N SER A 177 11.66 3.64 1.68
CA SER A 177 11.01 3.11 0.48
C SER A 177 11.99 2.67 -0.62
N HIS A 178 12.97 3.53 -0.95
CA HIS A 178 13.95 3.25 -2.01
C HIS A 178 14.85 2.07 -1.64
N TRP A 179 15.48 2.12 -0.45
CA TRP A 179 16.46 1.13 -0.02
C TRP A 179 15.85 -0.23 0.30
N CYS A 180 14.66 -0.25 0.91
CA CYS A 180 13.91 -1.50 1.10
C CYS A 180 13.52 -2.11 -0.24
N ALA A 181 12.92 -1.34 -1.17
CA ALA A 181 12.51 -1.87 -2.47
C ALA A 181 13.69 -2.43 -3.27
N ARG A 182 14.84 -1.74 -3.27
CA ARG A 182 16.08 -2.19 -3.92
C ARG A 182 16.62 -3.47 -3.27
N GLY A 183 16.72 -3.50 -1.94
CA GLY A 183 17.24 -4.66 -1.21
C GLY A 183 16.33 -5.88 -1.31
N LEU A 184 15.03 -5.67 -1.40
CA LEU A 184 14.03 -6.71 -1.61
C LEU A 184 13.92 -7.16 -3.07
N ALA A 185 14.45 -6.42 -4.05
CA ALA A 185 14.30 -6.74 -5.48
C ALA A 185 12.83 -6.91 -5.92
N LEU A 186 11.95 -6.02 -5.46
CA LEU A 186 10.53 -6.11 -5.79
C LEU A 186 10.26 -5.65 -7.22
N THR A 187 9.46 -6.44 -7.94
CA THR A 187 8.86 -6.04 -9.21
C THR A 187 7.78 -4.97 -8.99
N GLU A 188 7.47 -4.19 -10.02
CA GLU A 188 6.40 -3.18 -9.93
C GLU A 188 5.03 -3.77 -9.56
N PRO A 189 4.57 -4.91 -10.12
CA PRO A 189 3.32 -5.54 -9.68
C PRO A 189 3.29 -5.91 -8.20
N GLN A 190 4.41 -6.38 -7.63
CA GLN A 190 4.50 -6.65 -6.21
C GLN A 190 4.37 -5.37 -5.38
N ARG A 191 4.98 -4.27 -5.84
CA ARG A 191 4.94 -2.97 -5.15
C ARG A 191 3.55 -2.34 -5.16
N LEU A 192 2.74 -2.57 -6.20
CA LEU A 192 1.38 -2.03 -6.29
C LEU A 192 0.49 -2.41 -5.09
N GLU A 193 0.75 -3.55 -4.46
CA GLU A 193 -0.01 -4.01 -3.28
C GLU A 193 0.51 -3.43 -1.96
N LEU A 194 1.64 -2.72 -1.95
CA LEU A 194 2.37 -2.30 -0.76
C LEU A 194 2.11 -0.84 -0.40
N MET A 195 2.12 -0.51 0.89
CA MET A 195 1.86 0.83 1.41
C MET A 195 3.12 1.71 1.46
N VAL A 196 4.25 1.23 1.97
CA VAL A 196 5.49 2.02 2.12
C VAL A 196 6.35 1.94 0.86
N LEU A 197 6.42 0.77 0.23
CA LEU A 197 7.37 0.47 -0.86
C LEU A 197 6.88 0.93 -2.25
N GLN A 198 6.44 2.19 -2.34
CA GLN A 198 5.80 2.79 -3.52
C GLN A 198 6.79 3.22 -4.61
N THR A 199 6.40 3.12 -5.88
CA THR A 199 7.10 3.81 -6.99
C THR A 199 6.74 5.31 -7.00
N SER A 200 7.51 6.14 -7.71
CA SER A 200 7.20 7.58 -7.83
C SER A 200 5.78 7.86 -8.37
N PRO A 201 5.29 7.15 -9.43
CA PRO A 201 3.90 7.28 -9.86
C PRO A 201 2.88 6.96 -8.76
N MET A 202 3.11 5.90 -7.98
CA MET A 202 2.22 5.54 -6.86
C MET A 202 2.19 6.62 -5.77
N GLN A 203 3.34 7.23 -5.46
CA GLN A 203 3.40 8.34 -4.51
C GLN A 203 2.58 9.54 -5.01
N THR A 204 2.71 9.89 -6.29
CA THR A 204 1.91 10.96 -6.90
C THR A 204 0.42 10.65 -6.82
N ASP A 205 0.00 9.43 -7.15
CA ASP A 205 -1.39 9.00 -7.05
C ASP A 205 -1.94 9.15 -5.62
N ARG A 206 -1.16 8.77 -4.61
CA ARG A 206 -1.59 8.87 -3.21
C ARG A 206 -1.62 10.30 -2.70
N ARG A 207 -0.65 11.13 -3.08
CA ARG A 207 -0.68 12.58 -2.79
C ARG A 207 -1.94 13.22 -3.39
N GLN A 208 -2.31 12.84 -4.61
CA GLN A 208 -3.56 13.32 -5.22
C GLN A 208 -4.79 12.86 -4.42
N LEU A 209 -4.85 11.60 -4.01
CA LEU A 209 -5.96 11.06 -3.20
C LEU A 209 -6.04 11.65 -1.78
N ALA A 210 -4.92 12.15 -1.24
CA ALA A 210 -4.86 12.81 0.07
C ALA A 210 -5.12 14.33 -0.01
N SER A 211 -5.02 14.93 -1.21
CA SER A 211 -5.15 16.38 -1.39
C SER A 211 -6.60 16.88 -1.38
N ASP A 212 -6.78 18.18 -1.16
CA ASP A 212 -8.06 18.89 -1.28
C ASP A 212 -8.70 18.69 -2.67
N LYS A 213 -7.89 18.48 -3.72
CA LYS A 213 -8.38 18.19 -5.07
C LYS A 213 -9.24 16.93 -5.12
N PHE A 214 -8.98 15.94 -4.24
CA PHE A 214 -9.82 14.76 -4.15
C PHE A 214 -11.14 15.04 -3.41
N ALA A 215 -11.15 15.96 -2.44
CA ALA A 215 -12.37 16.43 -1.80
C ALA A 215 -13.24 17.23 -2.78
N GLU A 216 -12.64 18.13 -3.57
CA GLU A 216 -13.32 18.83 -4.68
C GLU A 216 -13.89 17.84 -5.71
N PHE A 217 -13.12 16.81 -6.06
CA PHE A 217 -13.58 15.77 -6.97
C PHE A 217 -14.81 15.03 -6.41
N ARG A 218 -14.86 14.73 -5.10
CA ARG A 218 -16.06 14.18 -4.44
C ARG A 218 -17.26 15.13 -4.53
N ALA A 219 -17.06 16.44 -4.33
CA ALA A 219 -18.12 17.42 -4.47
C ALA A 219 -18.66 17.48 -5.91
N LYS A 220 -17.79 17.37 -6.92
CA LYS A 220 -18.21 17.30 -8.34
C LYS A 220 -18.97 16.03 -8.68
N LEU A 221 -18.58 14.88 -8.10
CA LEU A 221 -19.34 13.63 -8.22
C LEU A 221 -20.74 13.76 -7.60
N LEU A 222 -20.87 14.46 -6.47
CA LEU A 222 -22.16 14.75 -5.84
C LEU A 222 -23.04 15.62 -6.75
N ALA A 223 -22.50 16.74 -7.25
CA ALA A 223 -23.22 17.61 -8.18
C ALA A 223 -23.71 16.84 -9.42
N HIS A 224 -22.85 16.01 -10.01
CA HIS A 224 -23.24 15.13 -11.12
C HIS A 224 -24.34 14.14 -10.72
N ALA A 225 -24.27 13.53 -9.54
CA ALA A 225 -25.29 12.60 -9.06
C ALA A 225 -26.65 13.29 -8.79
N MET A 226 -26.64 14.54 -8.33
CA MET A 226 -27.87 15.33 -8.13
C MET A 226 -28.57 15.67 -9.45
N GLN A 227 -27.81 15.88 -10.53
CA GLN A 227 -28.34 16.11 -11.89
C GLN A 227 -28.85 14.81 -12.55
N HIS A 228 -28.28 13.67 -12.17
CA HIS A 228 -28.56 12.36 -12.76
C HIS A 228 -29.08 11.39 -11.69
N GLN A 229 -30.21 11.75 -11.08
CA GLN A 229 -30.77 10.99 -9.97
C GLN A 229 -31.12 9.55 -10.38
N ASP A 230 -30.93 8.62 -9.45
CA ASP A 230 -31.30 7.23 -9.63
C ASP A 230 -32.82 7.11 -9.78
N ARG A 231 -33.26 6.72 -10.98
CA ARG A 231 -34.69 6.55 -11.30
C ARG A 231 -35.37 5.50 -10.41
N SER A 232 -34.61 4.56 -9.85
CA SER A 232 -35.16 3.56 -8.94
C SER A 232 -35.43 4.09 -7.52
N GLY A 233 -34.88 5.26 -7.17
CA GLY A 233 -34.97 5.84 -5.83
C GLY A 233 -34.24 5.04 -4.75
N LYS A 234 -33.52 3.97 -5.12
CA LYS A 234 -32.87 3.06 -4.16
C LYS A 234 -31.66 3.70 -3.47
N HIS A 235 -30.96 4.59 -4.17
CA HIS A 235 -29.75 5.22 -3.66
C HIS A 235 -29.85 6.74 -3.71
N THR A 236 -29.47 7.40 -2.62
CA THR A 236 -29.36 8.86 -2.61
C THR A 236 -28.19 9.33 -3.47
N PRO A 237 -28.21 10.57 -4.00
CA PRO A 237 -27.08 11.14 -4.74
C PRO A 237 -25.75 11.08 -3.96
N GLU A 238 -25.78 11.28 -2.64
CA GLU A 238 -24.61 11.20 -1.76
C GLU A 238 -24.03 9.79 -1.71
N ALA A 239 -24.89 8.77 -1.56
CA ALA A 239 -24.45 7.38 -1.56
C ALA A 239 -23.83 6.98 -2.90
N ILE A 240 -24.38 7.46 -4.03
CA ILE A 240 -23.85 7.21 -5.37
C ILE A 240 -22.49 7.89 -5.55
N ALA A 241 -22.37 9.17 -5.15
CA ALA A 241 -21.13 9.93 -5.26
C ALA A 241 -20.03 9.31 -4.40
N GLU A 242 -20.33 8.94 -3.15
CA GLU A 242 -19.38 8.29 -2.26
C GLU A 242 -18.94 6.93 -2.79
N ARG A 243 -19.88 6.11 -3.29
CA ARG A 243 -19.55 4.83 -3.91
C ARG A 243 -18.62 4.99 -5.11
N ARG A 244 -18.87 5.98 -5.98
CA ARG A 244 -17.99 6.28 -7.14
C ARG A 244 -16.62 6.79 -6.71
N ALA A 245 -16.55 7.65 -5.69
CA ALA A 245 -15.29 8.14 -5.16
C ALA A 245 -14.43 7.03 -4.55
N ARG A 246 -15.05 6.12 -3.78
CA ARG A 246 -14.40 4.93 -3.24
C ARG A 246 -13.94 4.00 -4.35
N LEU A 247 -14.78 3.76 -5.36
CA LEU A 247 -14.44 2.89 -6.49
C LEU A 247 -13.24 3.43 -7.27
N TRP A 248 -13.21 4.75 -7.52
CA TRP A 248 -12.08 5.42 -8.14
C TRP A 248 -10.80 5.25 -7.32
N ARG A 249 -10.86 5.48 -6.00
CA ARG A 249 -9.73 5.26 -5.09
C ARG A 249 -9.21 3.83 -5.18
N THR A 250 -10.09 2.83 -5.07
CA THR A 250 -9.71 1.41 -5.20
C THR A 250 -9.08 1.12 -6.55
N PHE A 251 -9.60 1.72 -7.64
CA PHE A 251 -9.05 1.57 -8.99
C PHE A 251 -7.63 2.14 -9.12
N VAL A 252 -7.40 3.36 -8.63
CA VAL A 252 -6.06 3.98 -8.63
C VAL A 252 -5.08 3.15 -7.80
N LEU A 253 -5.46 2.77 -6.57
CA LEU A 253 -4.63 1.96 -5.68
C LEU A 253 -4.43 0.51 -6.17
N SER A 254 -5.20 0.06 -7.15
CA SER A 254 -5.04 -1.23 -7.83
C SER A 254 -4.23 -1.11 -9.14
N GLY A 255 -3.48 -0.02 -9.31
CA GLY A 255 -2.69 0.22 -10.52
C GLY A 255 -3.55 0.39 -11.78
N ARG A 256 -4.79 0.89 -11.63
CA ARG A 256 -5.76 1.07 -12.73
C ARG A 256 -6.11 -0.24 -13.46
N ASN A 257 -5.99 -1.38 -12.78
CA ASN A 257 -6.38 -2.68 -13.31
C ASN A 257 -7.80 -3.07 -12.86
N GLN A 258 -8.74 -3.19 -13.80
CA GLN A 258 -10.14 -3.51 -13.48
C GLN A 258 -10.33 -4.86 -12.76
N THR A 259 -9.57 -5.89 -13.11
CA THR A 259 -9.69 -7.21 -12.49
C THR A 259 -9.27 -7.15 -11.03
N THR A 260 -8.12 -6.52 -10.75
CA THR A 260 -7.64 -6.28 -9.38
C THR A 260 -8.61 -5.38 -8.60
N THR A 261 -9.19 -4.37 -9.24
CA THR A 261 -10.21 -3.52 -8.62
C THR A 261 -11.47 -4.29 -8.23
N VAL A 262 -11.99 -5.19 -9.08
CA VAL A 262 -13.13 -6.05 -8.72
C VAL A 262 -12.83 -6.85 -7.45
N LYS A 263 -11.66 -7.52 -7.42
CA LYS A 263 -11.23 -8.31 -6.27
C LYS A 263 -11.15 -7.45 -5.01
N ASN A 264 -10.42 -6.33 -5.08
CA ASN A 264 -10.22 -5.46 -3.92
C ASN A 264 -11.53 -4.80 -3.48
N TRP A 265 -12.41 -4.42 -4.41
CA TRP A 265 -13.73 -3.88 -4.09
C TRP A 265 -14.56 -4.87 -3.28
N HIS A 266 -14.60 -6.13 -3.70
CA HIS A 266 -15.33 -7.17 -2.99
C HIS A 266 -14.77 -7.38 -1.58
N LEU A 267 -13.44 -7.47 -1.44
CA LEU A 267 -12.82 -7.63 -0.12
C LEU A 267 -13.08 -6.43 0.82
N LEU A 268 -13.13 -5.22 0.27
CA LEU A 268 -13.34 -3.98 1.02
C LEU A 268 -14.79 -3.73 1.40
N THR A 269 -15.76 -4.23 0.64
CA THR A 269 -17.18 -3.84 0.75
C THR A 269 -18.15 -5.00 0.93
N GLY A 270 -17.71 -6.23 0.63
CA GLY A 270 -18.59 -7.40 0.48
C GLY A 270 -19.40 -7.40 -0.84
N GLU A 271 -19.42 -6.30 -1.59
CA GLU A 271 -20.22 -6.18 -2.82
C GLU A 271 -19.52 -6.87 -3.99
N ALA A 272 -20.20 -7.82 -4.63
CA ALA A 272 -19.73 -8.44 -5.86
C ALA A 272 -20.03 -7.54 -7.06
N LEU A 273 -18.99 -7.09 -7.77
CA LEU A 273 -19.12 -6.33 -9.02
C LEU A 273 -18.48 -7.06 -10.19
N THR A 274 -19.08 -6.94 -11.36
CA THR A 274 -18.47 -7.39 -12.61
C THR A 274 -17.50 -6.34 -13.13
N ARG A 275 -16.52 -6.76 -13.95
CA ARG A 275 -15.62 -5.83 -14.66
C ARG A 275 -16.39 -4.81 -15.50
N GLN A 276 -17.48 -5.25 -16.14
CA GLN A 276 -18.33 -4.36 -16.95
C GLN A 276 -19.05 -3.33 -16.08
N ALA A 277 -19.53 -3.71 -14.90
CA ALA A 277 -20.15 -2.77 -13.96
C ALA A 277 -19.13 -1.71 -13.50
N ILE A 278 -17.90 -2.11 -13.16
CA ILE A 278 -16.83 -1.17 -12.83
C ILE A 278 -16.52 -0.25 -14.01
N ALA A 279 -16.33 -0.79 -15.22
CA ALA A 279 -16.04 0.01 -16.40
C ALA A 279 -17.10 1.09 -16.65
N LYS A 280 -18.39 0.76 -16.52
CA LYS A 280 -19.49 1.73 -16.64
C LYS A 280 -19.40 2.85 -15.60
N GLN A 281 -19.08 2.53 -14.35
CA GLN A 281 -18.91 3.55 -13.31
C GLN A 281 -17.67 4.42 -13.54
N LEU A 282 -16.58 3.81 -14.02
CA LEU A 282 -15.33 4.54 -14.32
C LEU A 282 -15.48 5.52 -15.48
N VAL A 283 -16.33 5.23 -16.49
CA VAL A 283 -16.64 6.19 -17.56
C VAL A 283 -17.25 7.48 -17.00
N ILE A 284 -18.19 7.36 -16.06
CA ILE A 284 -18.82 8.52 -15.40
C ILE A 284 -17.78 9.28 -14.56
N VAL A 285 -16.96 8.56 -13.81
CA VAL A 285 -15.86 9.14 -13.03
C VAL A 285 -14.90 9.92 -13.93
N ASP A 286 -14.47 9.35 -15.05
CA ASP A 286 -13.53 9.98 -15.97
C ASP A 286 -14.15 11.21 -16.66
N GLN A 287 -15.44 11.17 -16.98
CA GLN A 287 -16.16 12.34 -17.50
C GLN A 287 -16.08 13.50 -16.50
N VAL A 288 -16.46 13.27 -15.24
CA VAL A 288 -16.43 14.30 -14.18
C VAL A 288 -15.01 14.82 -13.96
N ARG A 289 -13.98 13.96 -14.02
CA ARG A 289 -12.57 14.38 -13.92
C ARG A 289 -12.13 15.28 -15.07
N ARG A 290 -12.54 14.98 -16.30
CA ARG A 290 -12.21 15.82 -17.47
C ARG A 290 -12.89 17.19 -17.39
N GLU A 291 -14.13 17.23 -16.91
CA GLU A 291 -14.83 18.49 -16.64
C GLU A 291 -14.09 19.30 -15.57
N GLN A 292 -13.60 18.67 -14.49
CA GLN A 292 -12.77 19.34 -13.49
C GLN A 292 -11.50 19.96 -14.08
N ALA A 293 -10.81 19.24 -14.95
CA ALA A 293 -9.57 19.72 -15.58
C ALA A 293 -9.79 20.88 -16.57
N ARG A 294 -11.01 21.06 -17.11
CA ARG A 294 -11.34 22.20 -17.99
C ARG A 294 -11.65 23.48 -17.22
N THR A 295 -12.03 23.34 -15.95
CA THR A 295 -12.42 24.47 -15.08
C THR A 295 -11.28 24.99 -14.21
N ALA A 296 -10.13 24.30 -14.19
CA ALA A 296 -8.95 24.63 -13.40
C ALA A 296 -7.89 25.28 -14.28
#